data_AF-A0A978VUZ2-F1
#
_entry.id   AF-A0A978VUZ2-F1
#
_cell.length_a   1.000
_cell.length_b   1.000
_cell.length_c   1.000
_cell.angle_alpha   90.00
_cell.angle_beta   90.00
_cell.angle_gamma   90.00
#
_symmetry.space_group_name_H-M   'P 1'
#
loop_
_entity.id
_entity.type
_entity.pdbx_description
1 polymer ?
#
loop_
_entity_poly.entity_id
_entity_poly.type
_entity_poly.pdbx_seq_one_letter_code
_entity_poly.pdbx_strand_id
1 'polypeptide(L)'
;MSQTLFPDQGWCHRVERFAKSFLWKGNLKDRFWHPVSRKKVCKSKNCGELGLRRLEDMNKAFLAKLGWFLAVEEDCLWVRALKAKYFPSSSFLNYRKSKGYSGF
;
A
#
# COMPACT_ATOMS: atom_id res chain seq x y z
N MET A 1 14.62 12.98 5.62
CA MET A 1 13.39 12.15 5.77
C MET A 1 12.97 11.64 4.40
N SER A 2 13.07 10.33 4.14
CA SER A 2 12.72 9.73 2.85
C SER A 2 11.19 9.75 2.70
N GLN A 3 10.66 10.73 1.97
CA GLN A 3 9.23 10.87 1.71
C GLN A 3 8.87 9.89 0.57
N THR A 4 8.55 8.64 0.91
CA THR A 4 8.07 7.68 -0.08
C THR A 4 6.70 8.14 -0.59
N LEU A 5 6.60 8.34 -1.91
CA LEU A 5 5.37 8.74 -2.60
C LEU A 5 4.16 7.85 -2.26
N PHE A 6 4.42 6.61 -1.85
CA PHE A 6 3.43 5.58 -1.62
C PHE A 6 3.76 4.69 -0.40
N PRO A 7 2.76 4.00 0.19
CA PRO A 7 2.97 3.12 1.33
C PRO A 7 3.93 1.97 0.94
N ASP A 8 5.03 1.87 1.69
CA ASP A 8 5.97 0.75 1.54
C ASP A 8 5.33 -0.56 2.01
N GLN A 9 5.84 -1.67 1.48
CA GLN A 9 5.46 -3.02 1.86
C GLN A 9 5.55 -3.23 3.39
N GLY A 10 6.55 -2.65 4.05
CA GLY A 10 6.70 -2.71 5.50
C GLY A 10 5.58 -2.00 6.26
N TRP A 11 5.02 -0.92 5.71
CA TRP A 11 3.84 -0.26 6.29
C TRP A 11 2.60 -1.13 6.15
N CYS A 12 2.38 -1.73 4.97
CA CYS A 12 1.27 -2.66 4.76
C CYS A 12 1.31 -3.81 5.78
N HIS A 13 2.47 -4.44 5.99
CA HIS A 13 2.61 -5.50 6.98
C HIS A 13 2.28 -5.07 8.42
N ARG A 14 2.64 -3.84 8.82
CA ARG A 14 2.30 -3.32 10.16
C ARG A 14 0.79 -3.14 10.34
N VAL A 15 0.12 -2.56 9.34
CA VAL A 15 -1.34 -2.39 9.37
C VAL A 15 -2.05 -3.73 9.34
N GLU A 16 -1.55 -4.69 8.55
CA GLU A 16 -2.09 -6.05 8.56
C GLU A 16 -1.92 -6.73 9.93
N ARG A 17 -0.80 -6.52 10.61
CA ARG A 17 -0.58 -7.04 11.97
C ARG A 17 -1.58 -6.45 12.95
N PHE A 18 -1.87 -5.15 12.84
CA PHE A 18 -2.91 -4.50 13.63
C PHE A 18 -4.30 -5.09 13.34
N ALA A 19 -4.66 -5.24 12.06
CA ALA A 19 -5.93 -5.85 11.67
C ALA A 19 -6.06 -7.30 12.15
N LYS A 20 -4.99 -8.10 12.10
CA LYS A 20 -4.96 -9.46 12.68
C LYS A 20 -5.14 -9.44 14.20
N SER A 21 -4.48 -8.49 14.87
CA SER A 21 -4.65 -8.30 16.30
C SER A 21 -6.10 -7.96 16.62
N PHE A 22 -6.74 -7.06 15.87
CA PHE A 22 -8.14 -6.71 16.08
C PHE A 22 -9.09 -7.90 15.87
N LEU A 23 -8.87 -8.72 14.84
CA LEU A 23 -9.75 -9.85 14.52
C LEU A 23 -9.68 -10.98 15.56
N TRP A 24 -8.50 -11.22 16.13
CA TRP A 24 -8.25 -12.41 16.96
C TRP A 24 -7.89 -12.08 18.41
N LYS A 25 -7.55 -10.84 18.75
CA LYS A 25 -7.41 -10.39 20.14
C LYS A 25 -8.59 -9.52 20.52
N GLY A 26 -9.29 -9.90 21.59
CA GLY A 26 -10.21 -9.01 22.28
C GLY A 26 -9.49 -7.85 23.00
N ASN A 27 -8.31 -8.11 23.59
CA ASN A 27 -7.48 -7.11 24.27
C ASN A 27 -6.03 -7.10 23.77
N LEU A 28 -5.47 -5.91 23.52
CA LEU A 28 -4.13 -5.73 22.92
C LEU A 28 -2.98 -6.32 23.77
N LYS A 29 -3.15 -6.39 25.10
CA LYS A 29 -2.11 -6.79 26.07
C LYS A 29 -1.95 -8.31 26.23
N ASP A 30 -2.95 -9.11 25.84
CA ASP A 30 -2.89 -10.56 26.02
C ASP A 30 -2.09 -11.25 24.91
N ARG A 31 -1.27 -12.24 25.27
CA ARG A 31 -0.63 -13.14 24.29
C ARG A 31 -1.69 -14.12 23.79
N PHE A 32 -2.04 -14.02 22.51
CA PHE A 32 -3.02 -14.89 21.87
C PHE A 32 -2.40 -15.57 20.65
N TRP A 33 -2.62 -16.87 20.50
CA TRP A 33 -2.23 -17.63 19.31
C TRP A 33 -3.21 -17.33 18.18
N HIS A 34 -2.73 -17.04 16.97
CA HIS A 34 -3.60 -16.88 15.82
C HIS A 34 -4.01 -18.28 15.31
N PRO A 35 -5.28 -18.71 15.49
CA PRO A 35 -5.67 -20.08 15.17
C PRO A 35 -5.78 -20.32 13.67
N VAL A 36 -5.93 -19.25 12.87
CA VAL A 36 -6.13 -19.33 11.43
C VAL A 36 -5.02 -18.61 10.68
N SER A 37 -4.33 -19.34 9.80
CA SER A 37 -3.31 -18.77 8.93
C SER A 37 -3.91 -17.67 8.04
N ARG A 38 -3.19 -16.59 7.79
CA ARG A 38 -3.66 -15.47 6.94
C ARG A 38 -4.10 -15.93 5.55
N LYS A 39 -3.43 -16.93 4.97
CA LYS A 39 -3.82 -17.54 3.69
C LYS A 39 -5.23 -18.10 3.72
N LYS A 40 -5.67 -18.65 4.86
CA LYS A 40 -7.03 -19.16 5.12
C LYS A 40 -8.06 -18.09 5.52
N VAL A 41 -7.63 -16.85 5.74
CA VAL A 41 -8.55 -15.72 5.98
C VAL A 41 -8.79 -14.97 4.67
N CYS A 42 -7.81 -15.04 3.77
CA CYS A 42 -7.81 -14.33 2.50
C CYS A 42 -8.42 -15.08 1.32
N LYS A 43 -8.77 -16.39 1.40
CA LYS A 43 -9.52 -16.99 0.29
C LYS A 43 -10.95 -16.47 0.30
N SER A 44 -11.57 -16.59 -0.87
CA SER A 44 -12.93 -16.17 -1.14
C SER A 44 -13.93 -16.73 -0.14
N LYS A 45 -14.97 -15.94 0.16
CA LYS A 45 -16.12 -16.37 0.97
C LYS A 45 -16.80 -17.62 0.41
N ASN A 46 -16.72 -17.82 -0.91
CA ASN A 46 -17.26 -18.99 -1.59
C ASN A 46 -16.58 -20.30 -1.14
N CYS A 47 -15.40 -20.21 -0.54
CA CYS A 47 -14.67 -21.35 0.02
C CYS A 47 -14.89 -21.50 1.54
N GLY A 48 -15.85 -20.80 2.13
CA GLY A 48 -16.13 -20.84 3.57
C GLY A 48 -15.13 -20.08 4.44
N GLU A 49 -14.28 -19.25 3.83
CA GLU A 49 -13.29 -18.41 4.51
C GLU A 49 -13.78 -16.95 4.63
N LEU A 50 -13.05 -16.10 5.35
CA LEU A 50 -13.51 -14.73 5.67
C LEU A 50 -13.52 -13.77 4.46
N GLY A 51 -12.77 -14.08 3.39
CA GLY A 51 -12.73 -13.24 2.20
C GLY A 51 -11.95 -11.94 2.35
N LEU A 52 -11.06 -11.82 3.35
CA LEU A 52 -10.30 -10.58 3.55
C LEU A 52 -9.23 -10.41 2.47
N ARG A 53 -9.24 -9.28 1.76
CA ARG A 53 -8.19 -9.00 0.78
C ARG A 53 -6.85 -8.73 1.48
N ARG A 54 -5.76 -9.21 0.87
CA ARG A 54 -4.40 -8.89 1.33
C ARG A 54 -4.14 -7.41 1.04
N LEU A 55 -3.67 -6.68 2.05
CA LEU A 55 -3.45 -5.24 1.94
C LEU A 55 -2.34 -4.94 0.94
N GLU A 56 -1.36 -5.83 0.80
CA GLU A 56 -0.31 -5.73 -0.21
C GLU A 56 -0.87 -5.74 -1.64
N ASP A 57 -1.81 -6.65 -1.91
CA ASP A 57 -2.43 -6.81 -3.23
C ASP A 57 -3.35 -5.60 -3.51
N MET A 58 -4.05 -5.10 -2.49
CA MET A 58 -4.81 -3.85 -2.60
C MET A 58 -3.91 -2.64 -2.82
N ASN A 59 -2.78 -2.55 -2.11
CA ASN A 59 -1.82 -1.45 -2.29
C ASN A 59 -1.30 -1.45 -3.72
N LYS A 60 -0.89 -2.61 -4.27
CA LYS A 60 -0.49 -2.72 -5.68
C LYS A 60 -1.59 -2.28 -6.64
N ALA A 61 -2.83 -2.70 -6.41
CA ALA A 61 -3.95 -2.30 -7.26
C ALA A 61 -4.22 -0.79 -7.19
N PHE A 62 -4.16 -0.20 -6.00
CA PHE A 62 -4.29 1.25 -5.82
C PHE A 62 -3.14 2.01 -6.44
N LEU A 63 -1.91 1.51 -6.33
CA LEU A 63 -0.74 2.10 -6.98
C LEU A 63 -0.85 2.08 -8.50
N ALA A 64 -1.30 0.96 -9.07
CA ALA A 64 -1.56 0.86 -10.50
C ALA A 64 -2.66 1.86 -10.92
N LYS A 65 -3.74 1.96 -10.14
CA LYS A 65 -4.82 2.92 -10.40
C LYS A 65 -4.35 4.37 -10.31
N LEU A 66 -3.55 4.71 -9.29
CA LEU A 66 -2.97 6.05 -9.13
C LEU A 66 -1.97 6.37 -10.24
N GLY A 67 -1.14 5.41 -10.64
CA GLY A 67 -0.22 5.55 -11.76
C GLY A 67 -0.96 5.76 -13.09
N TRP A 68 -2.08 5.05 -13.29
CA TRP A 68 -2.95 5.26 -14.45
C TRP A 68 -3.54 6.67 -14.47
N PHE A 69 -4.07 7.15 -13.34
CA PHE A 69 -4.58 8.53 -13.26
C PHE A 69 -3.49 9.58 -13.51
N LEU A 70 -2.30 9.37 -12.97
CA LEU A 70 -1.15 10.25 -13.24
C LEU A 70 -0.76 10.27 -14.73
N ALA A 71 -0.98 9.16 -15.45
CA ALA A 71 -0.66 9.02 -16.87
C ALA A 71 -1.77 9.55 -17.80
N VAL A 72 -3.04 9.43 -17.44
CA VAL A 72 -4.18 9.68 -18.34
C VAL A 72 -5.00 10.92 -17.95
N GLU A 73 -5.18 11.18 -16.66
CA GLU A 73 -6.15 12.18 -16.18
C GLU A 73 -5.43 13.37 -15.51
N GLU A 74 -4.95 14.30 -16.32
CA GLU A 74 -4.15 15.43 -15.84
C GLU A 74 -4.96 16.58 -15.21
N ASP A 75 -6.28 16.62 -15.46
CA ASP A 75 -7.13 17.78 -15.12
C ASP A 75 -7.61 17.80 -13.67
N CYS A 76 -7.52 16.67 -12.98
CA CYS A 76 -7.90 16.59 -11.57
C CYS A 76 -6.92 17.39 -10.67
N LEU A 77 -7.45 18.25 -9.79
CA LEU A 77 -6.65 19.10 -8.88
C LEU A 77 -5.63 18.31 -8.05
N TRP A 78 -6.04 17.14 -7.53
CA TRP A 78 -5.17 16.28 -6.74
C TRP A 78 -4.04 15.65 -7.56
N VAL A 79 -4.27 15.36 -8.85
CA VAL A 79 -3.24 14.87 -9.78
C VAL A 79 -2.22 15.96 -10.07
N ARG A 80 -2.68 17.20 -10.31
CA ARG A 80 -1.81 18.37 -10.51
C ARG A 80 -0.95 18.64 -9.28
N ALA A 81 -1.53 18.57 -8.09
CA ALA A 81 -0.80 18.74 -6.83
C ALA A 81 0.26 17.64 -6.63
N LEU A 82 -0.07 16.38 -6.93
CA LEU A 82 0.90 15.28 -6.87
C LEU A 82 2.03 15.45 -7.91
N LYS A 83 1.70 15.83 -9.14
CA LYS A 83 2.70 16.12 -10.18
C LYS A 83 3.63 17.26 -9.76
N ALA A 84 3.10 18.38 -9.27
CA ALA A 84 3.91 19.50 -8.81
C ALA A 84 4.85 19.12 -7.66
N LYS A 85 4.41 18.25 -6.74
CA LYS A 85 5.21 17.84 -5.59
C LYS A 85 6.28 16.80 -5.92
N TYR A 86 5.95 15.82 -6.75
CA TYR A 86 6.79 14.62 -6.93
C TYR A 86 7.39 14.48 -8.33
N PHE A 87 6.81 15.14 -9.32
CA PHE A 87 7.19 15.09 -10.72
C PHE A 87 7.28 16.50 -11.34
N PRO A 88 8.00 17.47 -10.72
CA PRO A 88 7.95 18.88 -11.14
C PRO A 88 8.57 19.13 -12.53
N SER A 89 9.50 18.29 -12.97
CA SER A 89 10.28 18.47 -14.21
C SER A 89 10.17 17.31 -15.20
N SER A 90 9.28 16.35 -14.95
CA SER A 90 9.16 15.14 -15.77
C SER A 90 7.73 14.63 -15.78
N SER A 91 7.27 14.09 -16.91
CA SER A 91 6.04 13.28 -16.92
C SER A 91 6.21 12.04 -16.03
N PHE A 92 5.12 11.60 -15.37
CA PHE A 92 5.10 10.42 -14.50
C PHE A 92 5.77 9.20 -15.14
N LEU A 93 5.50 8.95 -16.43
CA LEU A 93 6.05 7.82 -17.19
C LEU A 93 7.55 7.94 -17.44
N ASN A 94 8.06 9.18 -17.53
CA ASN A 94 9.45 9.48 -17.81
C ASN A 94 10.25 9.82 -16.54
N TYR A 95 9.63 9.69 -15.36
CA TYR A 95 10.31 9.97 -14.11
C TYR A 95 11.36 8.91 -13.83
N ARG A 96 12.62 9.32 -13.93
CA ARG A 96 13.75 8.54 -13.46
C ARG A 96 14.19 9.13 -12.13
N LYS A 97 14.06 8.37 -11.05
CA LYS A 97 14.66 8.73 -9.76
C LYS A 97 16.15 8.97 -10.01
N SER A 98 16.64 10.20 -9.81
CA SER A 98 18.07 10.45 -9.96
C SER A 98 18.80 9.56 -8.95
N LYS A 99 19.88 8.91 -9.38
CA LYS A 99 20.77 8.25 -8.43
C LYS A 99 21.29 9.37 -7.53
N GLY A 100 20.84 9.39 -6.28
CA GLY A 100 21.45 10.25 -5.28
C GLY A 100 22.95 9.98 -5.31
N TYR A 101 23.76 11.04 -5.36
CA TYR A 101 25.21 10.93 -5.30
C TYR A 101 25.59 10.04 -4.12
N SER A 102 26.08 8.84 -4.41
CA SER A 102 26.81 8.01 -3.46
C SER A 102 28.23 8.57 -3.40
N GLY A 103 28.38 9.70 -2.73
CA GLY A 103 29.65 10.26 -2.35
C GLY A 103 29.69 10.33 -0.83
N PHE A 104 30.65 9.60 -0.25
CA PHE A 104 30.99 9.43 1.16
C PHE A 104 30.22 8.35 1.93
#